data_AF-A0A2N3L3X7-F1
#
_entry.id   AF-A0A2N3L3X7-F1
#
_cell.length_a   1.000
_cell.length_b   1.000
_cell.length_c   1.000
_cell.angle_alpha   90.00
_cell.angle_beta   90.00
_cell.angle_gamma   90.00
#
_symmetry.space_group_name_H-M   'P 1'
#
loop_
_entity.id
_entity.type
_entity.pdbx_description
1 polymer ?
#
loop_
_entity_poly.entity_id
_entity_poly.type
_entity_poly.pdbx_seq_one_letter_code
_entity_poly.pdbx_strand_id
1 'polypeptide(L)'
;MAKKTKGAAQAAPTIRVARLDQSGLLVSYDDMPKGSVAAVVDGMPEWVEGGDCDLKPGRYCWNPQAGRFDVVTRMKVEAETAIIEGFRHLRDTEGMTLPASTESWIAEYDKRKARAGR
;
A
#
# COMPACT_ATOMS: atom_id res chain seq x y z
N MET A 1 44.88 -41.06 -3.63
CA MET A 1 44.19 -40.00 -4.40
C MET A 1 43.01 -39.50 -3.58
N ALA A 2 43.12 -38.34 -2.94
CA ALA A 2 42.06 -37.78 -2.10
C ALA A 2 41.01 -37.08 -2.97
N LYS A 3 39.77 -37.59 -2.96
CA LYS A 3 38.61 -36.94 -3.61
C LYS A 3 38.33 -35.63 -2.86
N LYS A 4 38.62 -34.49 -3.49
CA LYS A 4 38.14 -33.18 -3.05
C LYS A 4 36.62 -33.14 -3.23
N THR A 5 35.88 -33.23 -2.14
CA THR A 5 34.46 -32.89 -2.10
C THR A 5 34.32 -31.40 -2.40
N LYS A 6 33.72 -31.07 -3.54
CA LYS A 6 33.23 -29.71 -3.85
C LYS A 6 32.36 -29.27 -2.67
N GLY A 7 32.80 -28.24 -1.96
CA GLY A 7 32.00 -27.62 -0.91
C GLY A 7 30.63 -27.27 -1.46
N ALA A 8 29.58 -27.72 -0.77
CA ALA A 8 28.23 -27.27 -1.04
C ALA A 8 28.25 -25.74 -0.98
N ALA A 9 27.82 -25.08 -2.05
CA ALA A 9 27.64 -23.63 -2.03
C ALA A 9 26.69 -23.31 -0.87
N GLN A 10 27.19 -22.56 0.11
CA GLN A 10 26.40 -22.15 1.26
C GLN A 10 25.23 -21.33 0.70
N ALA A 11 24.00 -21.80 0.92
CA ALA A 11 22.81 -21.10 0.47
C ALA A 11 22.89 -19.65 0.98
N ALA A 12 22.69 -18.68 0.08
CA ALA A 12 22.71 -17.28 0.45
C ALA A 12 21.69 -17.04 1.58
N PRO A 13 22.01 -16.22 2.59
CA PRO A 13 21.07 -15.92 3.66
C PRO A 13 19.78 -15.35 3.05
N THR A 14 18.64 -15.90 3.45
CA THR A 14 17.31 -15.41 3.04
C THR A 14 16.68 -14.55 4.13
N ILE A 15 15.80 -13.66 3.71
CA ILE A 15 14.94 -12.82 4.55
C ILE A 15 13.49 -13.19 4.25
N ARG A 16 12.65 -13.19 5.28
CA ARG A 16 11.21 -13.39 5.12
C ARG A 16 10.54 -12.03 4.94
N VAL A 17 9.71 -11.91 3.92
CA VAL A 17 9.07 -10.65 3.53
C VAL A 17 7.56 -10.79 3.44
N ALA A 18 6.83 -9.76 3.86
CA ALA A 18 5.38 -9.71 3.73
C ALA A 18 4.98 -9.19 2.35
N ARG A 19 3.93 -9.76 1.76
CA ARG A 19 3.33 -9.29 0.50
C ARG A 19 2.02 -8.59 0.76
N LEU A 20 1.90 -7.37 0.25
CA LEU A 20 0.68 -6.57 0.31
C LEU A 20 0.07 -6.42 -1.08
N ASP A 21 -1.26 -6.43 -1.17
CA ASP A 21 -1.96 -6.02 -2.39
C ASP A 21 -1.97 -4.49 -2.54
N GLN A 22 -2.54 -3.99 -3.65
CA GLN A 22 -2.65 -2.54 -3.93
C GLN A 22 -3.48 -1.77 -2.88
N SER A 23 -4.31 -2.47 -2.10
CA SER A 23 -5.08 -1.88 -0.99
C SER A 23 -4.32 -1.89 0.34
N GLY A 24 -3.09 -2.41 0.33
CA GLY A 24 -2.26 -2.59 1.52
C GLY A 24 -2.67 -3.78 2.38
N LEU A 25 -3.44 -4.74 1.86
CA LEU A 25 -3.83 -5.93 2.60
C LEU A 25 -2.72 -6.99 2.54
N LEU A 26 -2.37 -7.57 3.68
CA LEU A 26 -1.47 -8.73 3.75
C LEU A 26 -2.07 -9.95 3.06
N VAL A 27 -1.41 -10.39 1.98
CA VAL A 27 -1.84 -11.55 1.17
C VAL A 27 -0.96 -12.78 1.37
N SER A 28 0.35 -12.63 1.57
CA SER A 28 1.26 -13.77 1.73
C SER A 28 2.61 -13.37 2.35
N TYR A 29 3.48 -14.37 2.50
CA TYR A 29 4.88 -14.22 2.86
C TYR A 29 5.76 -14.95 1.85
N ASP A 30 6.88 -14.33 1.47
CA ASP A 30 7.89 -14.94 0.60
C ASP A 30 9.25 -14.96 1.31
N ASP A 31 10.14 -15.87 0.87
CA ASP A 31 11.54 -15.88 1.25
C ASP A 31 12.39 -15.31 0.10
N MET A 32 13.11 -14.22 0.36
CA MET A 32 13.93 -13.52 -0.62
C MET A 32 15.41 -13.58 -0.22
N PRO A 33 16.37 -13.54 -1.16
CA PRO A 33 17.77 -13.37 -0.81
C PRO A 33 18.00 -12.05 -0.06
N LYS A 34 18.84 -12.07 0.97
CA LYS A 34 19.23 -10.87 1.71
C LYS A 34 19.85 -9.83 0.77
N GLY A 35 19.49 -8.55 0.94
CA GLY A 35 19.92 -7.46 0.06
C GLY A 35 19.19 -7.37 -1.28
N SER A 36 18.05 -8.06 -1.44
CA SER A 36 17.13 -7.78 -2.55
C SER A 36 16.62 -6.32 -2.48
N VAL A 37 16.07 -5.79 -3.56
CA VAL A 37 15.46 -4.44 -3.57
C VAL A 37 13.98 -4.58 -3.93
N ALA A 38 13.10 -4.00 -3.11
CA ALA A 38 11.67 -4.03 -3.35
C ALA A 38 11.28 -3.13 -4.53
N ALA A 39 10.39 -3.61 -5.40
CA ALA A 39 9.71 -2.74 -6.35
C ALA A 39 8.84 -1.71 -5.59
N VAL A 40 8.84 -0.45 -6.03
CA VAL A 40 7.96 0.59 -5.48
C VAL A 40 6.94 0.95 -6.54
N VAL A 41 5.67 0.65 -6.27
CA VAL A 41 4.54 1.00 -7.14
C VAL A 41 3.68 2.00 -6.39
N ASP A 42 3.36 3.14 -7.02
CA ASP A 42 2.56 4.22 -6.41
C ASP A 42 3.07 4.70 -5.04
N GLY A 43 4.38 4.68 -4.83
CA GLY A 43 5.02 5.09 -3.57
C GLY A 43 4.96 4.04 -2.46
N MET A 44 4.42 2.85 -2.74
CA MET A 44 4.35 1.73 -1.81
C MET A 44 5.35 0.63 -2.23
N PRO A 45 6.34 0.30 -1.39
CA PRO A 45 7.19 -0.86 -1.61
C PRO A 45 6.38 -2.14 -1.44
N GLU A 46 6.66 -3.13 -2.28
CA GLU A 46 6.03 -4.47 -2.16
C GLU A 46 6.47 -5.25 -0.92
N TRP A 47 7.62 -4.90 -0.30
CA TRP A 47 8.17 -5.48 0.93
C TRP A 47 9.36 -4.65 1.48
N VAL A 48 9.80 -4.91 2.72
CA VAL A 48 10.90 -4.19 3.40
C VAL A 48 11.83 -5.16 4.15
N GLU A 49 13.15 -5.01 3.99
CA GLU A 49 14.14 -5.89 4.64
C GLU A 49 14.17 -5.70 6.16
N GLY A 50 13.98 -6.80 6.92
CA GLY A 50 14.19 -6.85 8.36
C GLY A 50 13.06 -6.32 9.26
N GLY A 51 12.03 -5.66 8.71
CA GLY A 51 10.89 -5.12 9.46
C GLY A 51 9.61 -5.97 9.45
N ASP A 52 9.51 -6.93 8.52
CA ASP A 52 8.21 -7.41 8.03
C ASP A 52 7.90 -8.88 8.34
N CYS A 53 8.70 -9.55 9.18
CA CYS A 53 8.56 -10.99 9.40
C CYS A 53 7.31 -11.39 10.20
N ASP A 54 6.62 -10.45 10.86
CA ASP A 54 5.55 -10.72 11.82
C ASP A 54 4.29 -9.85 11.62
N LEU A 55 4.00 -9.39 10.40
CA LEU A 55 2.75 -8.65 10.13
C LEU A 55 1.53 -9.56 10.45
N LYS A 56 0.64 -9.07 11.29
CA LYS A 56 -0.62 -9.78 11.56
C LYS A 56 -1.54 -9.61 10.35
N PRO A 57 -2.54 -10.49 10.15
CA PRO A 57 -3.58 -10.26 9.16
C PRO A 57 -4.21 -8.88 9.36
N GLY A 58 -4.17 -8.03 8.33
CA GLY A 58 -4.59 -6.64 8.43
C GLY A 58 -4.21 -5.80 7.22
N ARG A 59 -4.64 -4.53 7.25
CA ARG A 59 -4.23 -3.52 6.27
C ARG A 59 -3.10 -2.67 6.82
N TYR A 60 -2.19 -2.32 5.92
CA TYR A 60 -0.93 -1.65 6.21
C TYR A 60 -0.68 -0.53 5.21
N CYS A 61 -0.06 0.55 5.66
CA CYS A 61 0.48 1.59 4.79
C CYS A 61 1.98 1.73 5.00
N TRP A 62 2.71 2.02 3.92
CA TRP A 62 4.15 2.27 4.02
C TRP A 62 4.41 3.65 4.61
N ASN A 63 5.26 3.71 5.64
CA ASN A 63 5.78 4.94 6.21
C ASN A 63 7.24 5.13 5.77
N PRO A 64 7.52 5.95 4.74
CA PRO A 64 8.87 6.13 4.20
C PRO A 64 9.83 6.83 5.17
N GLN A 65 9.30 7.59 6.14
CA GLN A 65 10.14 8.26 7.14
C GLN A 65 10.62 7.29 8.21
N ALA A 66 9.76 6.35 8.61
CA ALA A 66 10.08 5.35 9.62
C ALA A 66 10.71 4.08 9.02
N GLY A 67 10.61 3.88 7.71
CA GLY A 67 11.12 2.69 7.04
C GLY A 67 10.37 1.42 7.43
N ARG A 68 9.05 1.49 7.71
CA ARG A 68 8.22 0.32 8.09
C ARG A 68 6.76 0.43 7.60
N PHE A 69 6.03 -0.69 7.64
CA PHE A 69 4.58 -0.71 7.50
C PHE A 69 3.87 -0.38 8.81
N ASP A 70 3.01 0.64 8.79
CA ASP A 70 2.14 0.98 9.92
C ASP A 70 0.74 0.36 9.71
N VAL A 71 0.16 -0.21 10.77
CA VAL A 71 -1.18 -0.81 10.73
C VAL A 71 -2.23 0.29 10.50
N VAL A 72 -3.07 0.10 9.49
CA VAL A 72 -4.24 0.94 9.25
C VAL A 72 -5.37 0.52 10.20
N THR A 73 -5.35 1.05 11.42
CA THR A 73 -6.33 0.71 12.47
C THR A 73 -7.70 1.37 12.26
N ARG A 74 -7.74 2.47 11.50
CA ARG A 74 -8.97 3.15 11.09
C ARG A 74 -8.80 3.70 9.68
N MET A 75 -9.51 3.11 8.72
CA MET A 75 -9.92 3.90 7.56
C MET A 75 -11.00 4.83 8.06
N LYS A 76 -10.63 6.06 8.44
CA LYS A 76 -11.64 7.09 8.66
C LYS A 76 -12.17 7.45 7.28
N VAL A 77 -13.10 6.64 6.80
CA VAL A 77 -13.90 6.96 5.62
C VAL A 77 -14.78 8.11 6.07
N GLU A 78 -14.33 9.32 5.81
CA GLU A 78 -15.17 10.49 5.93
C GLU A 78 -16.31 10.27 4.92
N ALA A 79 -17.52 9.96 5.42
CA ALA A 79 -18.65 9.55 4.60
C ALA A 79 -18.91 10.52 3.44
N GLU A 80 -18.72 11.82 3.71
CA GLU A 80 -18.78 12.88 2.70
C GLU A 80 -17.78 12.67 1.54
N THR A 81 -16.53 12.28 1.84
CA THR A 81 -15.50 11.96 0.83
C THR A 81 -15.90 10.75 -0.02
N ALA A 82 -16.35 9.66 0.61
CA ALA A 82 -16.71 8.45 -0.11
C ALA A 82 -17.93 8.65 -1.03
N ILE A 83 -18.91 9.42 -0.57
CA ILE A 83 -20.08 9.78 -1.37
C ILE A 83 -19.66 10.63 -2.59
N ILE A 84 -18.78 11.61 -2.38
CA ILE A 84 -18.27 12.46 -3.46
C ILE A 84 -17.45 11.67 -4.48
N GLU A 85 -16.60 10.75 -4.02
CA GLU A 85 -15.86 9.83 -4.90
C GLU A 85 -16.80 8.94 -5.72
N GLY A 86 -17.86 8.42 -5.10
CA GLY A 86 -18.91 7.68 -5.80
C GLY A 86 -19.59 8.52 -6.90
N PHE A 87 -19.96 9.76 -6.61
CA PHE A 87 -20.55 10.65 -7.62
C PHE A 87 -19.58 10.97 -8.76
N ARG A 88 -18.29 11.18 -8.46
CA ARG A 88 -17.27 11.39 -9.48
C ARG A 88 -17.11 10.17 -10.37
N HIS A 89 -17.10 8.96 -9.80
CA HIS A 89 -17.04 7.73 -10.57
C HIS A 89 -18.25 7.57 -11.50
N LEU A 90 -19.47 7.80 -11.00
CA LEU A 90 -20.68 7.76 -11.83
C LEU A 90 -20.64 8.78 -12.97
N ARG A 91 -20.09 9.97 -12.75
CA ARG A 91 -19.93 10.99 -13.79
C ARG A 91 -18.86 10.61 -14.82
N ASP A 92 -17.67 10.25 -14.34
CA ASP A 92 -16.47 10.14 -15.16
C ASP A 92 -16.37 8.78 -15.86
N THR A 93 -16.93 7.72 -15.27
CA THR A 93 -16.89 6.35 -15.80
C THR A 93 -18.21 5.94 -16.44
N GLU A 94 -19.33 6.21 -15.76
CA GLU A 94 -20.66 5.82 -16.23
C GLU A 94 -21.33 6.91 -17.10
N GLY A 95 -20.66 8.06 -17.28
CA GLY A 95 -21.16 9.16 -18.12
C GLY A 95 -22.43 9.84 -17.57
N MET A 96 -22.75 9.64 -16.28
CA MET A 96 -23.95 10.22 -15.69
C MET A 96 -23.80 11.74 -15.51
N THR A 97 -24.81 12.49 -15.96
CA THR A 97 -24.90 13.91 -15.62
C THR A 97 -25.32 14.06 -14.16
N LEU A 98 -24.51 14.78 -13.38
CA LEU A 98 -24.83 15.08 -11.99
C LEU A 98 -25.76 16.31 -11.91
N PRO A 99 -26.71 16.38 -10.96
CA PRO A 99 -27.47 17.58 -10.70
C PRO A 99 -26.56 18.77 -10.31
N ALA A 100 -26.93 19.99 -10.71
CA ALA A 100 -26.16 21.20 -10.39
C ALA A 100 -25.94 21.41 -8.88
N SER A 101 -26.89 20.99 -8.04
CA SER A 101 -26.75 21.02 -6.58
C SER A 101 -25.64 20.08 -6.08
N THR A 102 -25.53 18.89 -6.65
CA THR A 102 -24.47 17.93 -6.35
C THR A 102 -23.11 18.46 -6.80
N GLU A 103 -23.01 19.04 -7.99
CA GLU A 103 -21.76 19.64 -8.47
C GLU A 103 -21.32 20.82 -7.60
N SER A 104 -22.26 21.67 -7.17
CA SER A 104 -21.99 22.79 -6.28
C SER A 104 -21.47 22.32 -4.92
N TRP A 105 -22.08 21.28 -4.37
CA TRP A 105 -21.66 20.68 -3.10
C TRP A 105 -20.26 20.07 -3.18
N ILE A 106 -19.94 19.33 -4.27
CA ILE A 106 -18.60 18.79 -4.51
C ILE A 106 -17.57 19.93 -4.59
N ALA A 107 -17.87 21.01 -5.30
CA ALA A 107 -16.96 22.16 -5.42
C ALA A 107 -16.72 22.89 -4.08
N GLU A 108 -17.74 22.97 -3.21
CA GLU A 108 -17.58 23.54 -1.87
C GLU A 108 -16.74 22.64 -0.97
N TYR A 109 -16.95 21.33 -1.03
CA TYR A 109 -16.13 20.34 -0.34
C TYR A 109 -14.66 20.45 -0.75
N ASP A 110 -14.36 20.56 -2.04
CA ASP A 110 -12.99 20.71 -2.54
C ASP A 110 -12.32 21.98 -1.99
N LYS A 111 -13.06 23.10 -1.93
CA LYS A 111 -12.58 24.34 -1.31
C LYS A 111 -12.28 24.16 0.18
N ARG A 112 -13.14 23.46 0.93
CA ARG A 112 -12.91 23.17 2.36
C ARG A 112 -11.67 22.29 2.55
N LYS A 113 -11.52 21.23 1.76
CA LYS A 113 -10.36 20.34 1.81
C LYS A 113 -9.06 21.06 1.47
N ALA A 114 -9.04 21.90 0.45
CA ALA A 114 -7.87 22.70 0.08
C ALA A 114 -7.44 23.71 1.16
N ARG A 115 -8.37 24.17 2.01
CA ARG A 115 -8.07 25.03 3.17
C ARG A 115 -7.54 24.25 4.36
N ALA A 116 -8.05 23.04 4.60
CA ALA A 116 -7.65 22.19 5.71
C ALA A 116 -6.28 21.51 5.52
N GLY A 117 -5.77 21.45 4.28
CA GLY A 117 -4.45 20.92 3.95
C GLY A 117 -3.33 21.98 3.88
N ARG A 118 -3.58 23.23 4.32
CA ARG A 118 -2.56 24.27 4.50
C ARG A 118 -2.18 24.43 5.96
#